data_AF-A0A8T3AVR4-F1
#
_entry.id   AF-A0A8T3AVR4-F1
#
_cell.length_a   1.000
_cell.length_b   1.000
_cell.length_c   1.000
_cell.angle_alpha   90.00
_cell.angle_beta   90.00
_cell.angle_gamma   90.00
#
_symmetry.space_group_name_H-M   'P 1'
#
loop_
_entity.id
_entity.type
_entity.pdbx_description
1 polymer ?
#
loop_
_entity_poly.entity_id
_entity_poly.type
_entity_poly.pdbx_seq_one_letter_code
_entity_poly.pdbx_strand_id
1 'polypeptide(L)'
;MALQLLDTCLKSSYLPAYLAAAFTKKLSRLALSVPPSGELIIIALIHNLLRRHPSINFLVQQQVDDLVNGDASAEGDDFEENVRKSYADPAVQSMKHCIDPFNNEEANPLKSNAMRSSLWEIDTLRHHYCPAVSRFVASLENDLTVRAKTSEMAISDFSSGSYATIFREEVRRRIKQCPVAFYRETPTCLFNESDFPGWSFGDQQVAVEENGNGVDRVVGTITLESEDRDVKRLRIESY
;
A
#
# COMPACT_ATOMS: atom_id res chain seq x y z
N MET A 1 -19.77 -2.62 -16.19
CA MET A 1 -20.59 -3.74 -16.70
C MET A 1 -20.10 -5.11 -16.23
N ALA A 2 -18.90 -5.59 -16.60
CA ALA A 2 -18.44 -6.93 -16.19
C ALA A 2 -18.37 -7.14 -14.66
N LEU A 3 -17.84 -6.16 -13.91
CA LEU A 3 -17.75 -6.24 -12.45
C LEU A 3 -19.11 -6.18 -11.72
N GLN A 4 -20.13 -5.60 -12.36
CA GLN A 4 -21.49 -5.58 -11.80
C GLN A 4 -22.17 -6.95 -11.92
N LEU A 5 -21.94 -7.62 -13.05
CA LEU A 5 -22.37 -9.01 -13.24
C LEU A 5 -21.66 -9.91 -12.23
N LEU A 6 -20.36 -9.69 -12.01
CA LEU A 6 -19.60 -10.44 -11.02
C LEU A 6 -20.19 -10.30 -9.61
N ASP A 7 -20.53 -9.09 -9.16
CA ASP A 7 -21.20 -8.91 -7.86
C ASP A 7 -22.55 -9.63 -7.79
N THR A 8 -23.32 -9.59 -8.87
CA THR A 8 -24.60 -10.28 -8.95
C THR A 8 -24.43 -11.80 -8.83
N CYS A 9 -23.43 -12.37 -9.52
CA CYS A 9 -23.07 -13.78 -9.41
C CYS A 9 -22.60 -14.14 -7.98
N LEU A 10 -21.82 -13.25 -7.37
CA LEU A 10 -21.26 -13.42 -6.02
C LEU A 10 -22.25 -13.08 -4.88
N LYS A 11 -23.46 -12.61 -5.21
CA LYS A 11 -24.55 -12.37 -4.24
C LYS A 11 -25.36 -13.63 -3.94
N SER A 12 -25.12 -14.73 -4.67
CA SER A 12 -25.81 -15.99 -4.45
C SER A 12 -25.56 -16.57 -3.05
N SER A 13 -26.61 -17.02 -2.36
CA SER A 13 -26.54 -17.58 -1.01
C SER A 13 -25.90 -18.97 -0.92
N TYR A 14 -25.70 -19.64 -2.06
CA TYR A 14 -25.19 -21.02 -2.13
C TYR A 14 -23.69 -21.09 -2.43
N LEU A 15 -22.95 -19.99 -2.24
CA LEU A 15 -21.52 -19.95 -2.53
C LEU A 15 -20.73 -20.55 -1.36
N PRO A 16 -19.89 -21.57 -1.61
CA PRO A 16 -19.05 -22.13 -0.56
C PRO A 16 -17.93 -21.16 -0.17
N ALA A 17 -17.53 -21.18 1.10
CA ALA A 17 -16.56 -20.24 1.65
C ALA A 17 -15.20 -20.25 0.91
N TYR A 18 -14.73 -21.42 0.48
CA TYR A 18 -13.46 -21.54 -0.27
C TYR A 18 -13.50 -20.79 -1.60
N LEU A 19 -14.67 -20.71 -2.24
CA LEU A 19 -14.85 -20.03 -3.51
C LEU A 19 -14.81 -18.52 -3.30
N ALA A 20 -15.53 -18.02 -2.28
CA ALA A 20 -15.48 -16.62 -1.88
C ALA A 20 -14.05 -16.20 -1.53
N ALA A 21 -13.33 -16.99 -0.74
CA ALA A 21 -11.92 -16.73 -0.40
C ALA A 21 -11.02 -16.68 -1.65
N ALA A 22 -11.17 -17.63 -2.58
CA ALA A 22 -10.39 -17.66 -3.82
C ALA A 22 -10.65 -16.42 -4.69
N PHE A 23 -11.92 -16.00 -4.82
CA PHE A 23 -12.27 -14.78 -5.54
C PHE A 23 -11.72 -13.53 -4.84
N THR A 24 -11.91 -13.40 -3.54
CA THR A 24 -11.38 -12.28 -2.76
C THR A 24 -9.87 -12.17 -2.93
N LYS A 25 -9.14 -13.28 -2.78
CA LYS A 25 -7.67 -13.30 -2.91
C LYS A 25 -7.19 -12.99 -4.33
N LYS A 26 -7.84 -13.54 -5.37
CA LYS A 26 -7.52 -13.19 -6.77
C LYS A 26 -7.82 -11.73 -7.08
N LEU A 27 -8.92 -11.19 -6.58
CA LEU A 27 -9.27 -9.77 -6.71
C LEU A 27 -8.24 -8.87 -6.00
N SER A 28 -7.80 -9.25 -4.81
CA SER A 28 -6.76 -8.53 -4.06
C SER A 28 -5.42 -8.51 -4.80
N ARG A 29 -4.98 -9.63 -5.38
CA ARG A 29 -3.79 -9.67 -6.25
C ARG A 29 -3.95 -8.78 -7.49
N LEU A 30 -5.12 -8.81 -8.11
CA LEU A 30 -5.42 -7.98 -9.28
C LEU A 30 -5.39 -6.48 -8.92
N ALA A 31 -5.84 -6.10 -7.73
CA ALA A 31 -5.86 -4.71 -7.27
C ALA A 31 -4.48 -4.05 -7.30
N LEU A 32 -3.39 -4.80 -7.07
CA LEU A 32 -2.02 -4.29 -7.09
C LEU A 32 -1.54 -3.86 -8.49
N SER A 33 -2.15 -4.38 -9.57
CA SER A 33 -1.74 -4.09 -10.95
C SER A 33 -2.72 -3.19 -11.71
N VAL A 34 -3.87 -2.90 -11.12
CA VAL A 34 -4.97 -2.17 -11.77
C VAL A 34 -4.85 -0.67 -11.52
N PRO A 35 -5.26 0.20 -12.48
CA PRO A 35 -5.31 1.65 -12.25
C PRO A 35 -6.22 2.01 -11.06
N PRO A 36 -6.00 3.16 -10.40
CA PRO A 36 -6.70 3.54 -9.15
C PRO A 36 -8.23 3.57 -9.31
N SER A 37 -8.73 3.85 -10.51
CA SER A 37 -10.17 3.83 -10.79
C SER A 37 -10.78 2.43 -10.72
N GLY A 38 -10.07 1.41 -11.18
CA GLY A 38 -10.53 0.02 -11.08
C GLY A 38 -10.32 -0.55 -9.69
N GLU A 39 -9.27 -0.09 -9.02
CA GLU A 39 -8.92 -0.47 -7.64
C GLU A 39 -10.05 -0.14 -6.65
N LEU A 40 -10.65 1.07 -6.75
CA LEU A 40 -11.81 1.45 -5.92
C LEU A 40 -12.98 0.45 -6.09
N ILE A 41 -13.25 -0.02 -7.31
CA ILE A 41 -14.33 -0.99 -7.56
C ILE A 41 -13.97 -2.35 -6.93
N ILE A 42 -12.71 -2.77 -7.05
CA ILE A 42 -12.23 -4.04 -6.49
C ILE A 42 -12.30 -4.01 -4.96
N ILE A 43 -11.89 -2.91 -4.32
CA ILE A 43 -11.98 -2.74 -2.86
C ILE A 43 -13.44 -2.82 -2.40
N ALA A 44 -14.37 -2.17 -3.11
CA ALA A 44 -15.80 -2.25 -2.81
C ALA A 44 -16.35 -3.69 -2.93
N LEU A 45 -15.92 -4.44 -3.96
CA LEU A 45 -16.28 -5.85 -4.13
C LEU A 45 -15.75 -6.72 -2.98
N ILE A 46 -14.50 -6.52 -2.58
CA ILE A 46 -13.87 -7.25 -1.47
C ILE A 46 -14.60 -6.96 -0.16
N HIS A 47 -14.93 -5.69 0.09
CA HIS A 47 -15.74 -5.30 1.24
C HIS A 47 -17.10 -6.01 1.28
N ASN A 48 -17.81 -6.02 0.15
CA ASN A 48 -19.09 -6.70 0.04
C ASN A 48 -18.96 -8.21 0.30
N LEU A 49 -17.90 -8.85 -0.20
CA LEU A 49 -17.64 -10.29 0.02
C LEU A 49 -17.36 -10.62 1.49
N LEU A 50 -16.48 -9.87 2.16
CA LEU A 50 -16.18 -10.02 3.59
C LEU A 50 -17.43 -9.80 4.45
N ARG A 51 -18.26 -8.82 4.06
CA ARG A 51 -19.54 -8.51 4.71
C ARG A 51 -20.64 -9.54 4.43
N ARG A 52 -20.61 -10.29 3.33
CA ARG A 52 -21.59 -11.37 3.07
C ARG A 52 -21.17 -12.68 3.73
N HIS A 53 -19.87 -12.98 3.73
CA HIS A 53 -19.32 -14.24 4.23
C HIS A 53 -18.40 -14.00 5.44
N PRO A 54 -18.91 -14.03 6.68
CA PRO A 54 -18.08 -13.89 7.88
C PRO A 54 -17.00 -14.98 7.99
N SER A 55 -17.23 -16.15 7.36
CA SER A 55 -16.31 -17.28 7.37
C SER A 55 -14.97 -17.00 6.68
N ILE A 56 -14.84 -15.95 5.87
CA ILE A 56 -13.58 -15.58 5.21
C ILE A 56 -12.88 -14.38 5.89
N ASN A 57 -13.42 -13.84 6.99
CA ASN A 57 -12.84 -12.70 7.69
C ASN A 57 -11.48 -13.02 8.34
N PHE A 58 -11.19 -14.29 8.60
CA PHE A 58 -9.88 -14.74 9.11
C PHE A 58 -8.72 -14.37 8.15
N LEU A 59 -9.01 -14.12 6.87
CA LEU A 59 -8.02 -13.68 5.89
C LEU A 59 -7.47 -12.27 6.17
N VAL A 60 -8.28 -11.42 6.82
CA VAL A 60 -7.89 -10.05 7.23
C VAL A 60 -7.38 -10.07 8.66
N GLN A 61 -8.12 -10.71 9.56
CA GLN A 61 -7.76 -10.85 10.96
C GLN A 61 -7.35 -12.29 11.22
N GLN A 62 -6.07 -12.60 11.01
CA GLN A 62 -5.54 -13.87 11.46
C GLN A 62 -5.37 -13.78 12.97
N GLN A 63 -6.32 -14.33 13.73
CA GLN A 63 -6.07 -14.63 15.13
C GLN A 63 -5.00 -15.72 15.14
N VAL A 64 -3.75 -15.28 15.36
CA VAL A 64 -2.70 -16.19 15.77
C VAL A 64 -3.14 -16.62 17.16
N ASP A 65 -3.82 -17.76 17.25
CA ASP A 65 -3.94 -18.45 18.53
C ASP A 65 -2.51 -18.75 18.96
N ASP A 66 -1.98 -17.89 19.84
CA ASP A 66 -0.77 -18.14 20.57
C ASP A 66 -0.97 -19.50 21.26
N LEU A 67 -0.34 -20.54 20.72
CA LEU A 67 -0.12 -21.81 21.40
C LEU A 67 0.87 -21.61 22.55
N VAL A 68 0.55 -20.68 23.45
CA VAL A 68 1.16 -20.47 24.76
C VAL A 68 0.03 -20.42 25.78
N ASN A 69 -0.82 -21.45 25.79
CA ASN A 69 -1.53 -21.87 26.99
C ASN A 69 -1.26 -23.36 27.16
N GLY A 70 -0.09 -23.61 27.74
CA GLY A 70 0.16 -24.87 28.40
C GLY A 70 -0.62 -24.87 29.71
N ASP A 71 -1.78 -25.50 29.72
CA ASP A 71 -2.39 -25.98 30.95
C ASP A 71 -2.84 -27.44 30.79
N ALA A 72 -2.32 -28.22 31.73
CA ALA A 72 -2.41 -29.66 31.79
C ALA A 72 -3.81 -30.11 32.21
N SER A 73 -4.37 -31.11 31.53
CA SER A 73 -5.24 -32.12 32.15
C SER A 73 -5.41 -33.34 31.23
N ALA A 74 -4.64 -34.38 31.56
CA ALA A 74 -5.02 -35.79 31.71
C ALA A 74 -5.75 -36.57 30.57
N GLU A 75 -5.00 -37.59 30.09
CA GLU A 75 -5.38 -39.01 29.88
C GLU A 75 -6.22 -39.40 28.65
N GLY A 76 -5.62 -40.22 27.78
CA GLY A 76 -6.31 -40.97 26.72
C GLY A 76 -5.36 -41.57 25.69
N ASP A 77 -5.18 -42.89 25.77
CA ASP A 77 -4.19 -43.76 25.11
C ASP A 77 -4.35 -43.95 23.59
N ASP A 78 -3.25 -44.40 22.96
CA ASP A 78 -3.12 -45.15 21.68
C ASP A 78 -3.34 -44.46 20.30
N PHE A 79 -2.26 -43.99 19.67
CA PHE A 79 -1.75 -44.56 18.39
C PHE A 79 -0.38 -43.98 17.99
N GLU A 80 0.60 -44.85 17.88
CA GLU A 80 2.03 -44.58 17.71
C GLU A 80 2.42 -44.38 16.23
N GLU A 81 2.43 -43.15 15.72
CA GLU A 81 3.28 -42.74 14.58
C GLU A 81 3.42 -41.21 14.48
N ASN A 82 4.21 -40.56 15.36
CA ASN A 82 4.72 -39.20 15.08
C ASN A 82 5.87 -38.71 16.01
N VAL A 83 6.69 -39.61 16.57
CA VAL A 83 7.80 -39.25 17.50
C VAL A 83 9.07 -38.77 16.78
N ARG A 84 8.97 -38.01 15.68
CA ARG A 84 10.14 -37.40 15.01
C ARG A 84 9.93 -35.95 14.55
N LYS A 85 9.06 -35.19 15.20
CA LYS A 85 8.86 -33.75 14.90
C LYS A 85 9.07 -32.80 16.09
N SER A 86 9.78 -33.25 17.13
CA SER A 86 10.03 -32.47 18.34
C SER A 86 11.36 -31.69 18.37
N TYR A 87 12.02 -31.49 17.23
CA TYR A 87 13.22 -30.64 17.11
C TYR A 87 13.17 -29.70 15.90
N ALA A 88 12.00 -29.16 15.58
CA ALA A 88 11.93 -28.05 14.64
C ALA A 88 12.06 -26.75 15.45
N ASP A 89 13.19 -26.05 15.31
CA ASP A 89 13.43 -24.73 15.88
C ASP A 89 12.19 -23.83 15.75
N PRO A 90 11.84 -23.02 16.76
CA PRO A 90 10.74 -22.05 16.67
C PRO A 90 10.94 -21.05 15.51
N ALA A 91 12.19 -20.85 15.07
CA ALA A 91 12.53 -20.11 13.86
C ALA A 91 12.00 -20.77 12.56
N VAL A 92 11.95 -22.10 12.48
CA VAL A 92 11.48 -22.85 11.30
C VAL A 92 9.94 -22.90 11.25
N GLN A 93 9.25 -22.87 12.40
CA GLN A 93 7.79 -22.72 12.44
C GLN A 93 7.36 -21.29 12.10
N SER A 94 8.10 -20.27 12.56
CA SER A 94 7.93 -18.88 12.16
C SER A 94 8.14 -18.69 10.65
N MET A 95 9.18 -19.28 10.05
CA MET A 95 9.45 -19.16 8.61
C MET A 95 8.36 -19.76 7.72
N LYS A 96 7.64 -20.81 8.17
CA LYS A 96 6.51 -21.37 7.41
C LYS A 96 5.31 -20.43 7.32
N HIS A 97 5.20 -19.46 8.23
CA HIS A 97 4.14 -18.45 8.21
C HIS A 97 4.47 -17.26 7.30
N CYS A 98 5.70 -17.14 6.79
CA CYS A 98 6.09 -16.04 5.91
C CYS A 98 5.77 -16.29 4.43
N ILE A 99 5.51 -17.54 4.03
CA ILE A 99 5.25 -17.88 2.64
C ILE A 99 3.74 -18.08 2.46
N ASP A 100 3.11 -17.12 1.79
CA ASP A 100 1.69 -17.16 1.42
C ASP A 100 1.39 -18.43 0.58
N PRO A 101 0.54 -19.37 1.06
CA PRO A 101 0.25 -20.62 0.36
C PRO A 101 -0.57 -20.47 -0.94
N PHE A 102 -1.02 -19.25 -1.26
CA PHE A 102 -1.91 -18.99 -2.39
C PHE A 102 -1.22 -19.15 -3.76
N ASN A 103 -1.84 -19.93 -4.66
CA ASN A 103 -1.40 -20.07 -6.05
C ASN A 103 -2.33 -19.28 -7.00
N ASN A 104 -1.79 -18.23 -7.63
CA ASN A 104 -2.55 -17.37 -8.55
C ASN A 104 -2.92 -18.04 -9.88
N GLU A 105 -2.02 -18.87 -10.41
CA GLU A 105 -2.12 -19.49 -11.73
C GLU A 105 -3.09 -20.67 -11.76
N GLU A 106 -3.49 -21.19 -10.59
CA GLU A 106 -4.43 -22.29 -10.50
C GLU A 106 -5.83 -21.84 -10.95
N ALA A 107 -6.39 -22.54 -11.95
CA ALA A 107 -7.73 -22.26 -12.46
C ALA A 107 -8.83 -22.74 -11.50
N ASN A 108 -8.60 -23.83 -10.74
CA ASN A 108 -9.59 -24.35 -9.81
C ASN A 108 -9.54 -23.60 -8.47
N PRO A 109 -10.63 -22.91 -8.06
CA PRO A 109 -10.64 -22.12 -6.83
C PRO A 109 -10.40 -22.97 -5.59
N LEU A 110 -10.85 -24.23 -5.58
CA LEU A 110 -10.63 -25.16 -4.47
C LEU A 110 -9.14 -25.50 -4.26
N LYS A 111 -8.36 -25.59 -5.34
CA LYS A 111 -6.93 -25.95 -5.28
C LYS A 111 -6.00 -24.74 -5.08
N SER A 112 -6.53 -23.53 -5.17
CA SER A 112 -5.76 -22.29 -5.04
C SER A 112 -5.21 -22.01 -3.62
N ASN A 113 -5.63 -22.79 -2.62
CA ASN A 113 -5.25 -22.64 -1.21
C ASN A 113 -5.53 -21.24 -0.59
N ALA A 114 -6.46 -20.47 -1.17
CA ALA A 114 -6.81 -19.14 -0.68
C ALA A 114 -7.29 -19.13 0.79
N MET A 115 -7.97 -20.19 1.25
CA MET A 115 -8.42 -20.33 2.64
C MET A 115 -7.28 -20.43 3.67
N ARG A 116 -6.02 -20.60 3.22
CA ARG A 116 -4.85 -20.66 4.10
C ARG A 116 -3.93 -19.44 3.93
N SER A 117 -4.37 -18.48 3.12
CA SER A 117 -3.64 -17.24 2.82
C SER A 117 -4.08 -16.08 3.70
N SER A 118 -3.39 -14.95 3.58
CA SER A 118 -3.75 -13.66 4.21
C SER A 118 -3.92 -12.58 3.13
N LEU A 119 -4.72 -11.54 3.38
CA LEU A 119 -4.98 -10.45 2.43
C LEU A 119 -4.02 -9.26 2.61
N TRP A 120 -2.72 -9.54 2.63
CA TRP A 120 -1.68 -8.52 2.77
C TRP A 120 -1.71 -7.48 1.66
N GLU A 121 -2.26 -7.81 0.48
CA GLU A 121 -2.38 -6.88 -0.63
C GLU A 121 -3.23 -5.67 -0.23
N ILE A 122 -4.31 -5.89 0.50
CA ILE A 122 -5.18 -4.79 0.95
C ILE A 122 -4.44 -3.91 1.95
N ASP A 123 -3.61 -4.49 2.83
CA ASP A 123 -2.75 -3.72 3.74
C ASP A 123 -1.75 -2.85 2.97
N THR A 124 -1.18 -3.35 1.86
CA THR A 124 -0.29 -2.53 1.01
C THR A 124 -1.02 -1.36 0.35
N LEU A 125 -2.30 -1.53 -0.04
CA LEU A 125 -3.11 -0.46 -0.61
C LEU A 125 -3.46 0.65 0.40
N ARG A 126 -3.31 0.40 1.71
CA ARG A 126 -3.41 1.44 2.74
C ARG A 126 -2.41 2.58 2.48
N HIS A 127 -1.25 2.26 1.90
CA HIS A 127 -0.17 3.20 1.60
C HIS A 127 -0.09 3.55 0.11
N HIS A 128 -1.23 3.50 -0.59
CA HIS A 128 -1.30 3.80 -2.02
C HIS A 128 -1.10 5.31 -2.31
N TYR A 129 -0.48 5.63 -3.44
CA TYR A 129 -0.19 7.02 -3.83
C TYR A 129 -1.44 7.88 -3.99
N CYS A 130 -2.56 7.28 -4.42
CA CYS A 130 -3.83 7.98 -4.57
C CYS A 130 -4.52 8.07 -3.20
N PRO A 131 -4.73 9.26 -2.63
CA PRO A 131 -5.29 9.40 -1.29
C PRO A 131 -6.78 8.99 -1.22
N ALA A 132 -7.50 8.93 -2.34
CA ALA A 132 -8.85 8.40 -2.37
C ALA A 132 -8.89 6.89 -2.06
N VAL A 133 -7.94 6.13 -2.62
CA VAL A 133 -7.80 4.69 -2.41
C VAL A 133 -7.38 4.39 -0.98
N SER A 134 -6.31 5.04 -0.49
CA SER A 134 -5.80 4.87 0.87
C SER A 134 -6.89 5.11 1.93
N ARG A 135 -7.66 6.20 1.79
CA ARG A 135 -8.78 6.49 2.70
C ARG A 135 -9.89 5.45 2.62
N PHE A 136 -10.16 4.91 1.42
CA PHE A 136 -11.18 3.89 1.26
C PHE A 136 -10.77 2.60 1.97
N VAL A 137 -9.53 2.14 1.78
CA VAL A 137 -8.99 0.98 2.51
C VAL A 137 -9.03 1.20 4.02
N ALA A 138 -8.64 2.39 4.51
CA ALA A 138 -8.74 2.70 5.94
C ALA A 138 -10.19 2.68 6.47
N SER A 139 -11.18 3.10 5.68
CA SER A 139 -12.59 3.00 6.07
C SER A 139 -13.08 1.55 6.16
N LEU A 140 -12.51 0.64 5.33
CA LEU A 140 -12.86 -0.77 5.32
C LEU A 140 -12.59 -1.46 6.66
N GLU A 141 -11.43 -1.20 7.27
CA GLU A 141 -11.06 -1.77 8.58
C GLU A 141 -12.05 -1.39 9.68
N ASN A 142 -12.43 -0.12 9.70
CA ASN A 142 -13.41 0.41 10.64
C ASN A 142 -14.81 -0.19 10.38
N ASP A 143 -15.18 -0.38 9.12
CA ASP A 143 -16.47 -0.96 8.74
C ASP A 143 -16.59 -2.45 9.05
N LEU A 144 -15.49 -3.20 8.99
CA LEU A 144 -15.46 -4.62 9.33
C LEU A 144 -15.59 -4.85 10.85
N THR A 145 -15.10 -3.92 11.67
CA THR A 145 -15.24 -4.00 13.14
C THR A 145 -16.63 -3.59 13.61
N VAL A 146 -17.30 -2.63 12.94
CA VAL A 146 -18.64 -2.13 13.31
C VAL A 146 -19.70 -2.51 12.26
N ARG A 147 -19.88 -3.81 12.03
CA ARG A 147 -20.74 -4.34 10.95
C ARG A 147 -22.21 -3.93 11.04
N ALA A 148 -22.71 -3.61 12.24
CA ALA A 148 -24.11 -3.26 12.49
C ALA A 148 -24.52 -1.87 11.95
N LYS A 149 -23.56 -0.97 11.70
CA LYS A 149 -23.85 0.43 11.33
C LYS A 149 -23.71 0.71 9.83
N THR A 150 -22.93 -0.10 9.13
CA THR A 150 -22.61 0.12 7.72
C THR A 150 -23.45 -0.80 6.83
N SER A 151 -23.72 -0.41 5.57
CA SER A 151 -24.44 -1.22 4.57
C SER A 151 -23.49 -1.77 3.49
N GLU A 152 -24.00 -2.68 2.65
CA GLU A 152 -23.29 -3.05 1.40
C GLU A 152 -23.08 -1.82 0.51
N MET A 153 -21.97 -1.82 -0.23
CA MET A 153 -21.63 -0.76 -1.17
C MET A 153 -22.21 -1.05 -2.55
N ALA A 154 -22.84 -0.04 -3.14
CA ALA A 154 -23.37 -0.14 -4.50
C ALA A 154 -22.24 0.00 -5.52
N ILE A 155 -21.95 -1.08 -6.24
CA ILE A 155 -20.87 -1.12 -7.24
C ILE A 155 -21.16 -0.25 -8.46
N SER A 156 -22.45 0.05 -8.72
CA SER A 156 -22.87 1.03 -9.73
C SER A 156 -22.17 2.38 -9.57
N ASP A 157 -21.96 2.79 -8.32
CA ASP A 157 -21.46 4.12 -8.00
C ASP A 157 -19.99 4.25 -8.43
N PHE A 158 -19.24 3.16 -8.30
CA PHE A 158 -17.84 3.08 -8.71
C PHE A 158 -17.66 2.70 -10.18
N SER A 159 -18.64 2.04 -10.81
CA SER A 159 -18.51 1.56 -12.20
C SER A 159 -18.40 2.67 -13.24
N SER A 160 -18.83 3.90 -12.93
CA SER A 160 -18.69 5.06 -13.82
C SER A 160 -17.36 5.81 -13.64
N GLY A 161 -16.58 5.42 -12.62
CA GLY A 161 -15.31 6.04 -12.31
C GLY A 161 -14.30 5.86 -13.44
N SER A 162 -13.53 6.92 -13.69
CA SER A 162 -12.34 6.90 -14.53
C SER A 162 -11.22 7.67 -13.84
N TYR A 163 -10.00 7.62 -14.37
CA TYR A 163 -8.92 8.47 -13.86
C TYR A 163 -9.30 9.97 -13.88
N ALA A 164 -10.05 10.39 -14.91
CA ALA A 164 -10.53 11.75 -15.03
C ALA A 164 -11.52 12.15 -13.93
N THR A 165 -12.33 11.22 -13.41
CA THR A 165 -13.22 11.53 -12.28
C THR A 165 -12.44 11.68 -10.99
N ILE A 166 -11.46 10.81 -10.73
CA ILE A 166 -10.59 10.90 -9.55
C ILE A 166 -9.82 12.22 -9.57
N PHE A 167 -9.23 12.56 -10.72
CA PHE A 167 -8.48 13.81 -10.87
C PHE A 167 -9.37 15.04 -10.68
N ARG A 168 -10.56 15.07 -11.32
CA ARG A 168 -11.50 16.19 -11.15
C ARG A 168 -11.95 16.33 -9.70
N GLU A 169 -12.15 15.22 -9.00
CA GLU A 169 -12.50 15.25 -7.58
C GLU A 169 -11.35 15.82 -6.75
N GLU A 170 -10.11 15.42 -7.01
CA GLU A 170 -8.94 15.96 -6.31
C GLU A 170 -8.77 17.47 -6.55
N VAL A 171 -8.94 17.95 -7.78
CA VAL A 171 -8.84 19.38 -8.12
C VAL A 171 -9.95 20.20 -7.46
N ARG A 172 -11.14 19.62 -7.27
CA ARG A 172 -12.26 20.29 -6.61
C ARG A 172 -12.16 20.29 -5.09
N ARG A 173 -11.29 19.45 -4.50
CA ARG A 173 -11.14 19.40 -3.05
C ARG A 173 -10.67 20.75 -2.54
N ARG A 174 -11.39 21.25 -1.54
CA ARG A 174 -11.02 22.48 -0.85
C ARG A 174 -9.77 22.22 0.00
N ILE A 175 -8.66 22.79 -0.43
CA ILE A 175 -7.42 22.76 0.32
C ILE A 175 -7.46 23.90 1.33
N LYS A 176 -7.43 23.58 2.63
CA LYS A 176 -7.46 24.59 3.70
C LYS A 176 -6.14 25.35 3.85
N GLN A 177 -5.03 24.75 3.42
CA GLN A 177 -3.68 25.30 3.52
C GLN A 177 -2.92 25.02 2.24
N CYS A 178 -2.39 26.06 1.59
CA CYS A 178 -1.55 25.88 0.41
C CYS A 178 -0.34 24.99 0.79
N PRO A 179 -0.13 23.84 0.12
CA PRO A 179 1.07 23.03 0.32
C PRO A 179 2.25 23.80 -0.27
N VAL A 180 2.81 24.71 0.51
CA VAL A 180 4.09 25.33 0.17
C VAL A 180 5.14 24.27 0.46
N ALA A 181 6.00 23.97 -0.50
CA ALA A 181 7.23 23.23 -0.26
C ALA A 181 8.15 24.11 0.59
N PHE A 182 7.78 24.28 1.86
CA PHE A 182 8.55 25.05 2.83
C PHE A 182 9.63 24.11 3.34
N TYR A 183 10.69 23.98 2.55
CA TYR A 183 11.95 23.53 3.10
C TYR A 183 12.30 24.49 4.25
N ARG A 184 12.65 23.94 5.41
CA ARG A 184 13.01 24.76 6.58
C ARG A 184 14.23 25.64 6.29
N GLU A 185 15.06 25.18 5.36
CA GLU A 185 16.21 25.87 4.80
C GLU A 185 16.06 25.86 3.28
N THR A 186 16.39 26.96 2.60
CA THR A 186 16.33 27.01 1.14
C THR A 186 17.33 26.00 0.57
N PRO A 187 16.88 24.97 -0.17
CA PRO A 187 17.79 23.99 -0.74
C PRO A 187 18.72 24.71 -1.72
N THR A 188 20.02 24.54 -1.54
CA THR A 188 21.07 25.16 -2.36
C THR A 188 21.13 24.54 -3.75
N CYS A 189 20.63 23.32 -3.90
CA CYS A 189 20.61 22.55 -5.13
C CYS A 189 19.26 21.82 -5.27
N LEU A 190 18.75 21.70 -6.50
CA LEU A 190 17.52 20.97 -6.79
C LEU A 190 17.78 19.45 -6.92
N PHE A 191 19.01 19.08 -7.27
CA PHE A 191 19.52 17.71 -7.37
C PHE A 191 20.95 17.67 -6.81
N ASN A 192 21.32 16.59 -6.13
CA ASN A 192 22.72 16.35 -5.80
C ASN A 192 23.39 15.57 -6.94
N GLU A 193 24.68 15.84 -7.23
CA GLU A 193 25.41 15.06 -8.25
C GLU A 193 25.53 13.56 -7.88
N SER A 194 25.42 13.22 -6.59
CA SER A 194 25.33 11.84 -6.12
C SER A 194 24.08 11.10 -6.59
N ASP A 195 23.00 11.83 -6.90
CA ASP A 195 21.72 11.26 -7.32
C ASP A 195 21.76 10.81 -8.79
N PHE A 196 22.72 11.34 -9.57
CA PHE A 196 22.89 11.04 -10.99
C PHE A 196 24.34 10.67 -11.31
N PRO A 197 24.81 9.46 -10.92
CA PRO A 197 26.16 9.02 -11.23
C PRO A 197 26.42 9.05 -12.74
N GLY A 198 27.38 9.87 -13.17
CA GLY A 198 27.75 10.04 -14.59
C GLY A 198 27.06 11.19 -15.32
N TRP A 199 26.21 11.97 -14.65
CA TRP A 199 25.71 13.25 -15.16
C TRP A 199 26.48 14.39 -14.48
N SER A 200 27.22 15.16 -15.26
CA SER A 200 27.80 16.43 -14.80
C SER A 200 26.89 17.57 -15.28
N PHE A 201 26.28 18.30 -14.36
CA PHE A 201 25.54 19.51 -14.70
C PHE A 201 26.58 20.62 -14.92
N GLY A 202 26.96 20.84 -16.18
CA GLY A 202 27.94 21.85 -16.55
C GLY A 202 27.40 23.25 -16.25
N ASP A 203 27.80 23.84 -15.14
CA ASP A 203 27.50 25.23 -14.82
C ASP A 203 28.47 26.12 -15.61
N GLN A 204 28.16 26.33 -16.89
CA GLN A 204 29.00 27.12 -17.79
C GLN A 204 28.61 28.60 -17.72
N GLN A 205 28.85 29.24 -16.57
CA GLN A 205 29.02 30.69 -16.53
C GLN A 205 30.50 31.03 -16.67
N VAL A 206 31.00 30.91 -17.90
CA VAL A 206 32.27 31.52 -18.27
C VAL A 206 32.00 33.01 -18.41
N ALA A 207 32.27 33.77 -17.36
CA ALA A 207 32.49 35.21 -17.50
C ALA A 207 33.76 35.40 -18.34
N VAL A 208 33.57 35.65 -19.64
CA VAL A 208 34.66 36.06 -20.53
C VAL A 208 35.00 37.50 -20.19
N GLU A 209 35.97 37.70 -19.31
CA GLU A 209 36.75 38.93 -19.34
C GLU A 209 37.75 38.82 -20.50
N GLU A 210 37.43 39.50 -21.60
CA GLU A 210 38.42 39.85 -22.62
C GLU A 210 39.47 40.76 -21.97
N ASN A 211 40.65 40.20 -21.68
CA ASN A 211 41.86 41.00 -21.63
C ASN A 211 42.93 40.30 -22.45
N GLY A 212 43.44 41.06 -23.41
CA GLY A 212 44.44 40.63 -24.38
C GLY A 212 45.75 40.19 -23.73
N ASN A 213 46.43 39.35 -24.50
CA ASN A 213 47.76 38.76 -24.34
C ASN A 213 47.80 37.44 -23.55
N GLY A 214 48.09 36.39 -24.32
CA GLY A 214 48.14 35.01 -23.88
C GLY A 214 49.27 34.73 -22.88
N VAL A 215 49.02 33.76 -22.01
CA VAL A 215 49.57 32.39 -22.02
C VAL A 215 48.89 31.64 -20.86
N ASP A 216 48.69 30.33 -21.03
CA ASP A 216 47.73 29.43 -20.37
C ASP A 216 47.54 29.49 -18.84
N ARG A 217 46.27 29.29 -18.45
CA ARG A 217 45.71 29.27 -17.09
C ARG A 217 45.72 27.86 -16.48
N VAL A 218 46.18 27.76 -15.23
CA VAL A 218 45.66 26.79 -14.24
C VAL A 218 45.46 27.55 -12.93
N VAL A 219 44.22 27.90 -12.63
CA VAL A 219 43.76 28.48 -11.35
C VAL A 219 42.34 27.93 -11.19
N GLY A 220 41.87 27.37 -10.10
CA GLY A 220 42.30 27.30 -8.71
C GLY A 220 41.02 26.99 -7.94
N THR A 221 41.10 26.13 -6.92
CA THR A 221 39.98 25.74 -6.06
C THR A 221 39.36 26.99 -5.42
N ILE A 222 38.06 27.25 -5.64
CA ILE A 222 37.33 28.32 -4.95
C ILE A 222 36.53 27.69 -3.83
N THR A 223 37.09 27.72 -2.63
CA THR A 223 36.36 27.59 -1.36
C THR A 223 35.46 28.81 -1.21
N LEU A 224 34.14 28.64 -1.26
CA LEU A 224 33.20 29.71 -0.89
C LEU A 224 33.04 29.70 0.64
N GLU A 225 33.76 30.62 1.28
CA GLU A 225 33.60 30.97 2.68
C GLU A 225 32.18 31.50 2.94
N SER A 226 31.60 31.04 4.05
CA SER A 226 30.31 31.46 4.58
C SER A 226 30.42 32.86 5.19
N GLU A 227 29.93 33.88 4.48
CA GLU A 227 29.66 35.19 5.09
C GLU A 227 28.23 35.23 5.63
N ASP A 228 28.14 35.14 6.95
CA ASP A 228 26.97 35.39 7.79
C ASP A 228 26.55 36.86 7.65
N ARG A 229 25.40 37.12 7.01
CA ARG A 229 24.77 38.44 7.03
C ARG A 229 23.35 38.33 7.59
N ASP A 230 23.22 38.80 8.83
CA ASP A 230 21.99 39.09 9.55
C ASP A 230 20.96 39.83 8.69
N VAL A 231 19.97 39.10 8.16
CA VAL A 231 18.76 39.69 7.58
C VAL A 231 17.68 39.77 8.66
N LYS A 232 17.51 40.99 9.21
CA LYS A 232 16.45 41.35 10.17
C LYS A 232 15.08 40.91 9.66
N ARG A 233 14.41 40.04 10.44
CA ARG A 233 13.03 39.59 10.24
C ARG A 233 12.04 40.75 10.41
N LEU A 234 11.23 41.03 9.40
CA LEU A 234 10.01 41.82 9.56
C LEU A 234 8.87 40.89 10.00
N ARG A 235 8.34 41.19 11.19
CA ARG A 235 7.20 40.58 11.85
C ARG A 235 5.93 40.89 11.05
N ILE A 236 5.24 39.87 10.55
CA ILE A 236 3.86 40.03 10.04
C ILE A 236 2.94 39.50 11.14
N GLU A 237 2.23 40.43 11.77
CA GLU A 237 1.21 40.15 12.77
C GLU A 237 -0.03 39.56 12.10
N SER A 238 -0.62 38.59 12.79
CA SER A 238 -1.88 37.93 12.46
C SER A 238 -3.07 38.88 12.59
N TYR A 239 -3.94 38.87 11.58
CA TYR A 239 -5.37 39.10 11.71
C TYR A 239 -6.14 38.02 10.96
#